data_AF-A0A5P9XL04-F1
#
_entry.id   AF-A0A5P9XL04-F1
#
_cell.length_a   1.000
_cell.length_b   1.000
_cell.length_c   1.000
_cell.angle_alpha   90.00
_cell.angle_beta   90.00
_cell.angle_gamma   90.00
#
_symmetry.space_group_name_H-M   'P 1'
#
loop_
_entity.id
_entity.type
_entity.pdbx_description
1 polymer ?
#
loop_
_entity_poly.entity_id
_entity_poly.type
_entity_poly.pdbx_seq_one_letter_code
_entity_poly.pdbx_strand_id
1 'polypeptide(L)'
;MKKRFMLTCQDASRLLSKGQEHTLPFRERWALKIHLFFCVSCRNYARQIGWIDQVFHLVAHQWNTYHLSHEAKERIRESLKKAEPGLGCDHSKEEDHL
;
A
#
# COMPACT_ATOMS: atom_id res chain seq x y z
N MET A 1 -14.54 -12.97 25.30
CA MET A 1 -15.73 -12.52 24.56
C MET A 1 -15.36 -12.38 23.09
N LYS A 2 -16.04 -13.12 22.22
CA LYS A 2 -15.61 -13.44 20.85
C LYS A 2 -15.89 -12.28 19.88
N LYS A 3 -14.83 -11.83 19.20
CA LYS A 3 -14.73 -11.60 17.74
C LYS A 3 -16.07 -11.62 16.98
N ARG A 4 -16.66 -10.44 16.70
CA ARG A 4 -17.38 -10.15 15.43
C ARG A 4 -17.94 -8.73 15.28
N PHE A 5 -17.99 -7.90 16.33
CA PHE A 5 -18.55 -6.54 16.24
C PHE A 5 -17.64 -5.39 16.69
N MET A 6 -16.54 -5.66 17.39
CA MET A 6 -15.61 -4.62 17.84
C MET A 6 -14.32 -4.74 17.05
N LEU A 7 -14.23 -4.02 15.93
CA LEU A 7 -12.93 -3.65 15.39
C LEU A 7 -12.23 -2.85 16.49
N THR A 8 -11.11 -3.35 17.01
CA THR A 8 -10.35 -2.60 18.00
C THR A 8 -9.62 -1.45 17.32
N CYS A 9 -9.18 -0.44 18.07
CA CYS A 9 -8.38 0.65 17.50
C CYS A 9 -7.07 0.12 16.86
N GLN A 10 -6.49 -0.96 17.40
CA GLN A 10 -5.31 -1.62 16.84
C GLN A 10 -5.62 -2.36 15.53
N ASP A 11 -6.76 -3.04 15.45
CA ASP A 11 -7.21 -3.66 14.20
C ASP A 11 -7.55 -2.60 13.14
N ALA A 12 -8.13 -1.48 13.57
CA ALA A 12 -8.46 -0.35 12.72
C ALA A 12 -7.20 0.28 12.11
N SER A 13 -6.17 0.54 12.91
CA SER A 13 -4.90 1.08 12.42
C SER A 13 -4.19 0.12 11.48
N ARG A 14 -4.20 -1.18 11.78
CA ARG A 14 -3.65 -2.21 10.89
C ARG A 14 -4.40 -2.26 9.55
N LEU A 15 -5.73 -2.22 9.56
CA LEU A 15 -6.52 -2.19 8.33
C LEU A 15 -6.31 -0.89 7.55
N LEU A 16 -6.17 0.26 8.23
CA LEU A 16 -5.83 1.53 7.58
C LEU A 16 -4.49 1.43 6.85
N SER A 17 -3.44 0.93 7.51
CA SER A 17 -2.13 0.71 6.89
C SER A 17 -2.21 -0.24 5.70
N LYS A 18 -2.87 -1.40 5.87
CA LYS A 18 -3.08 -2.37 4.79
C LYS A 18 -3.85 -1.76 3.61
N GLY A 19 -4.77 -0.84 3.88
CA GLY A 19 -5.53 -0.11 2.86
C GLY A 19 -4.74 0.95 2.09
N GLN A 20 -3.51 1.29 2.52
CA GLN A 20 -2.59 2.12 1.74
C GLN A 20 -1.81 1.29 0.71
N GLU A 21 -1.41 0.07 1.08
CA GLU A 21 -0.63 -0.80 0.21
C GLU A 21 -1.51 -1.59 -0.78
N HIS A 22 -2.70 -2.03 -0.33
CA HIS A 22 -3.56 -2.93 -1.08
C HIS A 22 -5.04 -2.57 -0.96
N THR A 23 -5.84 -2.96 -1.95
CA THR A 23 -7.29 -2.81 -1.87
C THR A 23 -7.89 -3.74 -0.81
N LEU A 24 -8.51 -3.18 0.23
CA LEU A 24 -9.19 -3.96 1.25
C LEU A 24 -10.45 -4.63 0.69
N PRO A 25 -10.76 -5.88 1.09
CA PRO A 25 -12.03 -6.52 0.77
C PRO A 25 -13.20 -5.71 1.34
N PHE A 26 -14.33 -5.70 0.61
CA PHE A 26 -15.50 -4.87 0.90
C PHE A 26 -15.96 -4.95 2.37
N ARG A 27 -15.93 -6.14 2.97
CA ARG A 27 -16.31 -6.37 4.38
C ARG A 27 -15.42 -5.61 5.36
N GLU A 28 -14.10 -5.66 5.18
CA GLU A 28 -13.12 -4.97 6.03
C GLU A 28 -13.29 -3.45 5.90
N ARG A 29 -13.57 -2.98 4.67
CA ARG A 29 -13.82 -1.56 4.39
C ARG A 29 -15.06 -1.04 5.12
N TRP A 30 -16.16 -1.80 5.17
CA TRP A 30 -17.36 -1.41 5.92
C TRP A 30 -17.15 -1.43 7.43
N ALA A 31 -16.50 -2.46 7.96
CA ALA A 31 -16.19 -2.53 9.39
C ALA A 31 -15.31 -1.34 9.84
N LEU A 32 -14.32 -0.99 9.02
CA LEU A 32 -13.47 0.18 9.25
C LEU A 32 -14.27 1.48 9.20
N LYS A 33 -15.14 1.68 8.21
CA LYS A 33 -16.02 2.87 8.13
C LYS A 33 -16.87 3.06 9.39
N ILE A 34 -17.47 1.98 9.89
CA ILE A 34 -18.27 2.03 11.12
C ILE A 34 -17.38 2.42 12.31
N HIS A 35 -16.19 1.83 12.44
CA HIS A 35 -15.27 2.18 13.51
C HIS A 35 -14.84 3.66 13.47
N LEU A 36 -14.51 4.19 12.28
CA LEU A 36 -14.13 5.60 12.09
C LEU A 36 -15.30 6.57 12.33
N PHE A 37 -16.54 6.09 12.22
CA PHE A 37 -17.72 6.88 12.57
C PHE A 37 -17.77 7.18 14.08
N PHE A 38 -17.49 6.19 14.93
CA PHE A 38 -17.56 6.33 16.39
C PHE A 38 -16.23 6.71 17.06
N CYS A 39 -15.08 6.40 16.45
CA CYS A 39 -13.77 6.68 17.02
C CYS A 39 -13.07 7.87 16.34
N VAL A 40 -12.99 8.99 17.05
CA VAL A 40 -12.32 10.21 16.58
C VAL A 40 -10.82 10.01 16.41
N SER A 41 -10.16 9.29 17.33
CA SER A 41 -8.71 9.04 17.25
C SER A 41 -8.33 8.28 15.98
N CYS A 42 -9.05 7.21 15.65
CA CYS A 42 -8.82 6.46 14.42
C CYS A 42 -9.15 7.28 13.17
N ARG A 43 -10.14 8.19 13.23
CA ARG A 43 -10.44 9.13 12.14
C ARG A 43 -9.30 10.11 11.90
N ASN A 44 -8.70 10.65 12.96
CA ASN A 44 -7.54 11.53 12.85
C ASN A 44 -6.34 10.80 12.27
N TYR A 45 -6.08 9.57 12.74
CA TYR A 45 -5.02 8.73 12.18
C TYR A 45 -5.24 8.42 10.69
N ALA A 46 -6.47 8.07 10.29
CA ALA A 46 -6.83 7.85 8.89
C ALA A 46 -6.58 9.09 8.01
N ARG A 47 -6.83 10.29 8.54
CA ARG A 47 -6.52 11.55 7.85
C ARG A 47 -5.01 11.79 7.76
N GLN A 48 -4.26 11.51 8.83
CA GLN A 48 -2.80 11.68 8.86
C GLN A 48 -2.11 10.78 7.84
N ILE A 49 -2.44 9.48 7.83
CA ILE A 49 -1.81 8.54 6.91
C ILE A 49 -2.14 8.86 5.45
N GLY A 50 -3.39 9.25 5.17
CA GLY A 50 -3.77 9.69 3.82
C GLY A 50 -3.14 11.01 3.40
N TRP A 51 -2.79 11.90 4.34
CA TRP A 51 -2.03 13.12 4.03
C TRP A 51 -0.57 12.78 3.70
N ILE A 52 0.04 11.89 4.47
CA ILE A 52 1.40 11.39 4.19
C ILE A 52 1.44 10.77 2.80
N ASP A 53 0.52 9.87 2.47
CA ASP A 53 0.42 9.22 1.16
C ASP A 53 0.32 10.23 0.00
N GLN A 54 -0.57 11.23 0.13
CA GLN A 54 -0.69 12.31 -0.85
C GLN A 54 0.59 13.12 -1.02
N VAL A 55 1.24 13.49 0.09
CA VAL A 55 2.51 14.23 0.04
C VAL A 55 3.59 13.38 -0.62
N PHE A 56 3.69 12.09 -0.27
CA PHE A 56 4.60 11.15 -0.90
C PHE A 56 4.38 11.09 -2.41
N HIS A 57 3.13 10.97 -2.87
CA HIS A 57 2.82 10.97 -4.30
C HIS A 57 3.17 12.29 -5.01
N LEU A 58 3.00 13.43 -4.34
CA LEU A 58 3.38 14.74 -4.90
C LEU A 58 4.90 14.91 -5.00
N VAL A 59 5.65 14.46 -3.98
CA VAL A 59 7.12 14.59 -3.95
C VAL A 59 7.81 13.45 -4.67
N ALA A 60 7.18 12.29 -4.90
CA ALA A 60 7.79 11.14 -5.56
C ALA A 60 8.35 11.48 -6.95
N HIS A 61 7.70 12.39 -7.69
CA HIS A 61 8.21 12.87 -8.97
C HIS A 61 9.58 13.56 -8.83
N GLN A 62 9.86 14.22 -7.70
CA GLN A 62 11.15 14.87 -7.42
C GLN A 62 12.27 13.84 -7.18
N TRP A 63 11.92 12.61 -6.82
CA TRP A 63 12.87 11.51 -6.59
C TRP A 63 13.04 10.59 -7.80
N ASN A 64 12.46 10.96 -8.96
CA ASN A 64 12.61 10.23 -10.22
C ASN A 64 14.06 10.14 -10.72
N THR A 65 14.99 10.86 -10.08
CA THR A 65 16.43 10.79 -10.35
C THR A 65 17.12 9.55 -9.76
N TYR A 66 16.47 8.81 -8.85
CA TYR A 66 17.01 7.60 -8.25
C TYR A 66 16.52 6.35 -8.99
N HIS A 67 17.10 6.10 -10.17
CA HIS A 67 16.85 4.87 -10.90
C HIS A 67 17.78 3.76 -10.38
N LEU A 68 17.25 2.56 -10.16
CA LEU A 68 18.09 1.39 -9.89
C LEU A 68 19.01 1.15 -11.09
N SER A 69 20.28 0.80 -10.84
CA SER A 69 21.14 0.34 -11.92
C SER A 69 20.54 -0.90 -12.58
N HIS A 70 20.78 -1.08 -13.88
CA HIS A 70 20.29 -2.25 -14.61
C HIS A 70 20.73 -3.55 -13.93
N GLU A 71 21.97 -3.61 -13.45
CA GLU A 71 22.49 -4.75 -12.69
C GLU A 71 21.70 -5.02 -11.40
N ALA A 72 21.37 -3.99 -10.62
CA ALA A 72 20.56 -4.14 -9.41
C ALA A 72 19.13 -4.61 -9.74
N LYS A 73 18.54 -4.10 -10.83
CA LYS A 73 17.21 -4.51 -11.31
C LYS A 73 17.18 -5.99 -11.69
N GLU A 74 18.19 -6.48 -12.42
CA GLU A 74 18.26 -7.90 -12.79
C GLU A 74 18.47 -8.83 -11.59
N ARG A 75 19.31 -8.45 -10.62
CA ARG A 75 19.50 -9.25 -9.39
C ARG A 75 18.20 -9.39 -8.58
N ILE A 76 17.41 -8.32 -8.49
CA ILE A 76 16.10 -8.36 -7.82
C ILE A 76 15.14 -9.25 -8.60
N ARG A 77 15.10 -9.11 -9.94
CA ARG A 77 14.25 -9.93 -10.81
C ARG A 77 14.56 -11.43 -10.67
N GLU A 78 15.84 -11.80 -10.64
CA GLU A 78 16.24 -13.20 -10.47
C GLU A 78 15.84 -13.75 -9.09
N SER A 79 16.00 -12.94 -8.05
CA SER A 79 15.58 -13.29 -6.69
C SER A 79 14.07 -13.52 -6.60
N LEU A 80 13.26 -12.68 -7.26
CA LEU A 80 11.80 -12.83 -7.31
C LEU A 80 11.37 -14.09 -8.08
N LYS A 81 12.00 -14.39 -9.22
CA LYS A 81 11.74 -15.62 -10.00
C LYS A 81 12.03 -16.90 -9.20
N LYS A 82 13.06 -16.88 -8.35
CA LYS A 82 13.39 -18.01 -7.46
C LYS A 82 12.38 -18.18 -6.32
N ALA A 83 11.78 -17.08 -5.86
CA ALA A 83 10.80 -17.09 -4.77
C ALA A 83 9.38 -17.43 -5.24
N GLU A 84 9.00 -17.04 -6.46
CA GLU A 84 7.67 -17.28 -7.04
C GLU A 84 7.79 -17.79 -8.49
N PRO A 85 7.70 -19.11 -8.75
CA PRO A 85 7.95 -19.71 -10.08
C PRO A 85 6.88 -19.40 -11.16
N GLY A 86 6.11 -18.31 -11.04
CA GLY A 86 4.95 -18.04 -11.91
C GLY A 86 4.69 -16.59 -12.32
N LEU A 87 5.45 -15.59 -11.88
CA LEU A 87 5.20 -14.19 -12.27
C LEU A 87 6.18 -13.73 -13.36
N GLY A 88 5.80 -13.97 -14.62
CA GLY A 88 6.47 -13.36 -15.77
C GLY A 88 6.05 -11.90 -15.90
N CYS A 89 6.98 -10.97 -15.69
CA CYS A 89 6.77 -9.58 -16.09
C CYS A 89 7.07 -9.46 -17.59
N ASP A 90 6.04 -9.26 -18.40
CA ASP A 90 6.16 -8.84 -19.80
C ASP A 90 6.64 -7.38 -19.82
N HIS A 91 7.94 -7.17 -20.09
CA HIS A 91 8.53 -5.85 -20.30
C HIS A 91 8.45 -5.49 -21.80
N SER A 92 7.23 -5.51 -22.34
CA SER A 92 6.95 -5.10 -23.72
C SER A 92 6.23 -3.75 -23.72
N LYS A 93 7.00 -2.69 -23.42
CA LYS A 93 6.78 -1.24 -23.71
C LYS A 93 7.04 -0.36 -22.49
N GLU A 94 8.29 0.07 -22.34
CA GLU A 94 8.61 1.45 -21.95
C GLU A 94 10.10 1.71 -22.23
N GLU A 95 10.48 1.44 -23.48
CA GLU A 95 11.49 2.25 -24.18
C GLU A 95 10.71 2.93 -25.28
N ASP A 96 10.41 4.22 -25.12
CA ASP A 96 10.49 5.21 -26.20
C ASP A 96 9.93 6.59 -25.77
N HIS A 97 10.85 7.56 -25.84
CA HIS A 97 10.67 8.97 -26.20
C HIS A 97 10.42 10.06 -25.13
N LEU A 98 11.52 10.83 -25.00
CA LEU A 98 11.72 12.24 -24.62
C LEU A 98 11.60 12.66 -23.15
#